data_AF-A0A940BY58-F1
#
_entry.id   AF-A0A940BY58-F1
#
_cell.length_a   1.000
_cell.length_b   1.000
_cell.length_c   1.000
_cell.angle_alpha   90.00
_cell.angle_beta   90.00
_cell.angle_gamma   90.00
#
_symmetry.space_group_name_H-M   'P 1'
#
loop_
_entity.id
_entity.type
_entity.pdbx_description
1 polymer ?
#
loop_
_entity_poly.entity_id
_entity_poly.type
_entity_poly.pdbx_seq_one_letter_code
_entity_poly.pdbx_strand_id
1 'polypeptide(L)'
;ARYFIRDAMAALDYLASRPDVDGARIALTGHSGGGAQVCMMMLAAGGRFACAAPCAYVTDNRAMLETGVDPDNEMIWPGSLAEGIDYVDLLAGMAPKPVLILAAENDFFPMEGTRRTLEEARRIWRAVGGTPPEMTTAPHAHAYSPTLALAAARFFLRQLGEEEPDWLRFSFSPLDQQAIRFTADGQLLRDYPAMATLQDELESLLRRRGEQREQAGPEAWLAAAVNADMASPAPPRVYGEGVCGHYAWRAALWRVGEGHWNNGVFLRDMRLADRKLPTVIALWPQGLARLAERSAWIHRACRMGWQVLVMDLAGEGSLLPGPLGSASMYIGWGTMYKISAYLIQLGDSLCALRVRDVIAAWEMARRWPETEGESVCLFAQGEMSRCAEIAALLKGIPCRTDPLCQPYEEIVREKYHDQTHTHDWIFPGILAHTDTEDIRKRLALRGLVLPDMAETPACNDKGGETK
;
A
#
# COMPACT_ATOMS: atom_id res chain seq x y z
N ALA A 1 -7.97 8.52 -7.01
CA ALA A 1 -7.54 9.77 -7.69
C ALA A 1 -8.01 9.87 -9.13
N ARG A 2 -7.53 9.03 -10.06
CA ARG A 2 -7.75 9.21 -11.52
C ARG A 2 -9.22 9.32 -11.93
N TYR A 3 -10.09 8.43 -11.44
CA TYR A 3 -11.53 8.47 -11.72
C TYR A 3 -12.20 9.73 -11.16
N PHE A 4 -11.93 10.07 -9.90
CA PHE A 4 -12.41 11.31 -9.28
C PHE A 4 -12.01 12.57 -10.06
N ILE A 5 -10.75 12.66 -10.50
CA ILE A 5 -10.26 13.80 -11.31
C ILE A 5 -10.97 13.81 -12.67
N ARG A 6 -11.14 12.66 -13.32
CA ARG A 6 -11.83 12.55 -14.60
C ARG A 6 -13.28 13.02 -14.50
N ASP A 7 -14.00 12.58 -13.47
CA ASP A 7 -15.39 12.97 -13.24
C ASP A 7 -15.50 14.47 -12.95
N ALA A 8 -14.61 15.01 -12.10
CA ALA A 8 -14.56 16.44 -11.80
C ALA A 8 -14.20 17.30 -13.02
N MET A 9 -13.28 16.84 -13.87
CA MET A 9 -12.94 17.50 -15.14
C MET A 9 -14.11 17.48 -16.11
N ALA A 10 -14.81 16.36 -16.26
CA ALA A 10 -16.00 16.26 -17.11
C ALA A 10 -17.13 17.16 -16.60
N ALA A 11 -17.34 17.22 -15.28
CA ALA A 11 -18.31 18.13 -14.67
C ALA A 11 -17.94 19.60 -14.92
N LEU A 12 -16.65 19.96 -14.82
CA LEU A 12 -16.16 21.29 -15.12
C LEU A 12 -16.33 21.67 -16.60
N ASP A 13 -16.04 20.75 -17.52
CA ASP A 13 -16.25 20.95 -18.96
C ASP A 13 -17.71 21.19 -19.29
N TYR A 14 -18.60 20.37 -18.72
CA TYR A 14 -20.04 20.57 -18.89
C TYR A 14 -20.49 21.91 -18.30
N LEU A 15 -20.09 22.23 -17.07
CA LEU A 15 -20.46 23.48 -16.38
C LEU A 15 -20.05 24.70 -17.22
N ALA A 16 -18.81 24.71 -17.72
CA ALA A 16 -18.29 25.80 -18.55
C ALA A 16 -18.92 25.89 -19.94
N SER A 17 -19.57 24.82 -20.43
CA SER A 17 -20.27 24.80 -21.72
C SER A 17 -21.67 25.44 -21.66
N ARG A 18 -22.22 25.67 -20.46
CA ARG A 18 -23.58 26.17 -20.33
C ARG A 18 -23.66 27.66 -20.66
N PRO A 19 -24.69 28.11 -21.40
CA PRO A 19 -24.83 29.51 -21.79
C PRO A 19 -25.16 30.45 -20.61
N ASP A 20 -25.61 29.91 -19.48
CA ASP A 20 -25.92 30.64 -18.24
C ASP A 20 -24.76 30.66 -17.23
N VAL A 21 -23.56 30.19 -17.62
CA VAL A 21 -22.38 30.14 -16.78
C VAL A 21 -21.26 30.99 -17.38
N ASP A 22 -20.69 31.88 -16.56
CA ASP A 22 -19.44 32.56 -16.89
C ASP A 22 -18.25 31.66 -16.53
N GLY A 23 -17.61 31.08 -17.56
CA GLY A 23 -16.46 30.19 -17.41
C GLY A 23 -15.25 30.84 -16.74
N ALA A 24 -15.15 32.17 -16.70
CA ALA A 24 -14.08 32.88 -16.00
C ALA A 24 -14.32 33.00 -14.49
N ARG A 25 -15.54 32.67 -14.02
CA ARG A 25 -16.01 32.91 -12.63
C ARG A 25 -16.37 31.62 -11.91
N ILE A 26 -15.75 30.50 -12.29
CA ILE A 26 -15.97 29.20 -11.64
C ILE A 26 -15.11 29.08 -10.39
N ALA A 27 -15.73 28.79 -9.24
CA ALA A 27 -15.05 28.54 -7.98
C ALA A 27 -15.22 27.09 -7.52
N LEU A 28 -14.33 26.61 -6.65
CA LEU A 28 -14.29 25.22 -6.21
C LEU A 28 -14.32 25.09 -4.68
N THR A 29 -15.21 24.26 -4.13
CA THR A 29 -15.23 23.89 -2.70
C THR A 29 -15.64 22.43 -2.51
N GLY A 30 -15.31 21.88 -1.36
CA GLY A 30 -15.63 20.51 -0.95
C GLY A 30 -15.10 20.25 0.45
N HIS A 31 -15.70 19.27 1.14
CA HIS A 31 -15.39 18.92 2.52
C HIS A 31 -14.79 17.51 2.61
N SER A 32 -13.73 17.32 3.39
CA SER A 32 -13.09 16.01 3.63
C SER A 32 -12.58 15.37 2.34
N GLY A 33 -13.08 14.20 1.93
CA GLY A 33 -12.83 13.64 0.59
C GLY A 33 -13.17 14.62 -0.55
N GLY A 34 -14.17 15.49 -0.38
CA GLY A 34 -14.43 16.60 -1.30
C GLY A 34 -13.38 17.71 -1.23
N GLY A 35 -12.81 17.97 -0.04
CA GLY A 35 -11.67 18.87 0.15
C GLY A 35 -10.39 18.32 -0.49
N ALA A 36 -10.21 17.00 -0.44
CA ALA A 36 -9.17 16.30 -1.17
C ALA A 36 -9.34 16.50 -2.67
N GLN A 37 -10.53 16.24 -3.22
CA GLN A 37 -10.84 16.47 -4.64
C GLN A 37 -10.59 17.93 -5.06
N VAL A 38 -10.94 18.90 -4.21
CA VAL A 38 -10.61 20.32 -4.45
C VAL A 38 -9.12 20.50 -4.66
N CYS A 39 -8.29 19.96 -3.76
CA CYS A 39 -6.83 20.04 -3.86
C CYS A 39 -6.31 19.29 -5.11
N MET A 40 -6.87 18.13 -5.46
CA MET A 40 -6.51 17.42 -6.69
C MET A 40 -6.81 18.26 -7.95
N MET A 41 -7.94 18.96 -7.96
CA MET A 41 -8.36 19.81 -9.07
C MET A 41 -7.59 21.13 -9.14
N MET A 42 -7.10 21.66 -8.01
CA MET A 42 -6.14 22.78 -8.03
C MET A 42 -4.87 22.36 -8.79
N LEU A 43 -4.35 21.16 -8.52
CA LEU A 43 -3.16 20.64 -9.19
C LEU A 43 -3.41 20.33 -10.67
N ALA A 44 -4.53 19.66 -10.98
CA ALA A 44 -4.84 19.22 -12.35
C ALA A 44 -5.33 20.35 -13.27
N ALA A 45 -6.01 21.36 -12.71
CA ALA A 45 -6.77 22.34 -13.49
C ALA A 45 -6.93 23.71 -12.79
N GLY A 46 -6.03 24.10 -11.87
CA GLY A 46 -6.10 25.39 -11.16
C GLY A 46 -6.22 26.63 -12.07
N GLY A 47 -5.67 26.53 -13.28
CA GLY A 47 -5.84 27.54 -14.35
C GLY A 47 -7.29 27.83 -14.73
N ARG A 48 -8.23 26.91 -14.49
CA ARG A 48 -9.65 27.00 -14.88
C ARG A 48 -10.59 27.54 -13.80
N PHE A 49 -10.10 27.70 -12.57
CA PHE A 49 -10.90 28.22 -11.47
C PHE A 49 -10.53 29.69 -11.17
N ALA A 50 -11.47 30.50 -10.70
CA ALA A 50 -11.20 31.86 -10.24
C ALA A 50 -10.58 31.85 -8.83
N CYS A 51 -11.10 30.98 -7.96
CA CYS A 51 -10.67 30.80 -6.58
C CYS A 51 -11.11 29.43 -6.05
N ALA A 52 -10.55 28.99 -4.92
CA ALA A 52 -10.91 27.71 -4.33
C ALA A 52 -10.94 27.74 -2.79
N ALA A 53 -11.77 26.89 -2.19
CA ALA A 53 -11.96 26.79 -0.75
C ALA A 53 -12.07 25.33 -0.27
N PRO A 54 -10.94 24.61 -0.10
CA PRO A 54 -10.93 23.25 0.44
C PRO A 54 -11.29 23.28 1.93
N CYS A 55 -12.15 22.35 2.35
CA CYS A 55 -12.63 22.26 3.73
C CYS A 55 -12.25 20.92 4.37
N ALA A 56 -11.76 20.97 5.62
CA ALA A 56 -11.47 19.80 6.46
C ALA A 56 -10.62 18.73 5.77
N TYR A 57 -9.48 19.13 5.18
CA TYR A 57 -8.55 18.21 4.51
C TYR A 57 -7.10 18.69 4.59
N VAL A 58 -6.86 19.99 4.35
CA VAL A 58 -5.50 20.55 4.29
C VAL A 58 -4.80 20.41 5.63
N THR A 59 -3.67 19.71 5.65
CA THR A 59 -2.76 19.58 6.80
C THR A 59 -1.32 19.54 6.27
N ASP A 60 -0.43 18.72 6.83
CA ASP A 60 0.83 18.31 6.18
C ASP A 60 1.15 16.84 6.46
N ASN A 61 2.04 16.24 5.66
CA ASN A 61 2.43 14.83 5.79
C ASN A 61 3.05 14.52 7.15
N ARG A 62 3.78 15.48 7.74
CA ARG A 62 4.39 15.31 9.07
C ARG A 62 3.33 15.10 10.14
N ALA A 63 2.30 15.94 10.17
CA ALA A 63 1.25 15.84 11.16
C ALA A 63 0.45 14.55 10.98
N MET A 64 0.15 14.17 9.74
CA MET A 64 -0.52 12.89 9.41
C MET A 64 0.23 11.68 9.98
N LEU A 65 1.57 11.66 9.83
CA LEU A 65 2.43 10.62 10.40
C LEU A 65 2.47 10.66 11.94
N GLU A 66 2.61 11.85 12.53
CA GLU A 66 2.69 12.02 13.99
C GLU A 66 1.39 11.63 14.70
N THR A 67 0.23 11.90 14.10
CA THR A 67 -1.09 11.58 14.68
C THR A 67 -1.66 10.24 14.23
N GLY A 68 -1.03 9.61 13.24
CA GLY A 68 -1.45 8.31 12.71
C GLY A 68 -2.81 8.36 12.02
N VAL A 69 -3.17 9.48 11.39
CA VAL A 69 -4.39 9.60 10.57
C VAL A 69 -4.21 8.79 9.29
N ASP A 70 -5.28 8.12 8.91
CA ASP A 70 -5.34 7.29 7.71
C ASP A 70 -5.77 8.11 6.48
N PRO A 71 -5.06 7.99 5.34
CA PRO A 71 -5.54 8.51 4.07
C PRO A 71 -6.54 7.54 3.43
N ASP A 72 -7.58 8.04 2.76
CA ASP A 72 -8.41 7.23 1.87
C ASP A 72 -7.65 6.83 0.60
N ASN A 73 -8.07 5.76 -0.06
CA ASN A 73 -7.36 5.20 -1.22
C ASN A 73 -7.13 6.22 -2.34
N GLU A 74 -8.02 7.19 -2.56
CA GLU A 74 -7.83 8.23 -3.56
C GLU A 74 -6.74 9.25 -3.21
N MET A 75 -6.33 9.32 -1.95
CA MET A 75 -5.31 10.20 -1.39
C MET A 75 -3.92 9.53 -1.36
N ILE A 76 -3.85 8.21 -1.56
CA ILE A 76 -2.60 7.43 -1.58
C ILE A 76 -2.02 7.45 -3.00
N TRP A 77 -1.03 8.31 -3.24
CA TRP A 77 -0.37 8.44 -4.54
C TRP A 77 1.00 7.75 -4.48
N PRO A 78 1.22 6.66 -5.26
CA PRO A 78 2.49 5.95 -5.23
C PRO A 78 3.69 6.87 -5.48
N GLY A 79 4.64 6.88 -4.55
CA GLY A 79 5.87 7.68 -4.62
C GLY A 79 5.73 9.16 -4.26
N SER A 80 4.54 9.68 -3.96
CA SER A 80 4.35 11.13 -3.72
C SER A 80 5.18 11.66 -2.54
N LEU A 81 5.23 10.93 -1.43
CA LEU A 81 6.01 11.34 -0.26
C LEU A 81 7.51 11.20 -0.51
N ALA A 82 7.94 10.20 -1.29
CA ALA A 82 9.35 10.05 -1.69
C ALA A 82 9.84 11.21 -2.57
N GLU A 83 8.97 11.72 -3.45
CA GLU A 83 9.24 12.91 -4.28
C GLU A 83 9.11 14.23 -3.49
N GLY A 84 8.77 14.16 -2.20
CA GLY A 84 8.62 15.33 -1.33
C GLY A 84 7.33 16.12 -1.55
N ILE A 85 6.33 15.55 -2.24
CA ILE A 85 5.03 16.20 -2.45
C ILE A 85 4.27 16.24 -1.13
N ASP A 86 3.91 17.44 -0.70
CA ASP A 86 3.09 17.71 0.49
C ASP A 86 1.82 18.49 0.12
N TYR A 87 0.94 18.71 1.10
CA TYR A 87 -0.33 19.40 0.93
C TYR A 87 -0.16 20.82 0.40
N VAL A 88 0.96 21.48 0.71
CA VAL A 88 1.28 22.81 0.17
C VAL A 88 1.45 22.81 -1.35
N ASP A 89 2.00 21.74 -1.93
CA ASP A 89 2.17 21.61 -3.38
C ASP A 89 0.83 21.48 -4.09
N LEU A 90 -0.13 20.82 -3.45
CA LEU A 90 -1.50 20.72 -3.95
C LEU A 90 -2.17 22.10 -4.00
N LEU A 91 -1.98 22.92 -2.95
CA LEU A 91 -2.45 24.29 -2.94
C LEU A 91 -1.76 25.11 -4.03
N ALA A 92 -0.44 24.97 -4.18
CA ALA A 92 0.37 25.74 -5.13
C ALA A 92 -0.12 25.64 -6.58
N GLY A 93 -0.84 24.58 -6.96
CA GLY A 93 -1.53 24.49 -8.26
C GLY A 93 -2.53 25.62 -8.54
N MET A 94 -2.96 26.34 -7.50
CA MET A 94 -3.85 27.50 -7.59
C MET A 94 -3.10 28.84 -7.63
N ALA A 95 -1.81 28.89 -7.33
CA ALA A 95 -1.05 30.15 -7.31
C ALA A 95 -1.03 30.83 -8.70
N PRO A 96 -1.16 32.16 -8.81
CA PRO A 96 -1.28 33.17 -7.74
C PRO A 96 -2.73 33.45 -7.29
N LYS A 97 -3.71 32.64 -7.72
CA LYS A 97 -5.13 32.91 -7.51
C LYS A 97 -5.55 32.67 -6.04
N PRO A 98 -6.64 33.30 -5.57
CA PRO A 98 -7.04 33.24 -4.17
C PRO A 98 -7.45 31.83 -3.70
N VAL A 99 -7.04 31.47 -2.48
CA VAL A 99 -7.44 30.25 -1.79
C VAL A 99 -7.89 30.56 -0.36
N LEU A 100 -8.99 29.95 0.09
CA LEU A 100 -9.45 29.95 1.47
C LEU A 100 -9.40 28.55 2.08
N ILE A 101 -8.52 28.33 3.05
CA ILE A 101 -8.51 27.08 3.81
C ILE A 101 -9.62 27.13 4.87
N LEU A 102 -10.54 26.16 4.85
CA LEU A 102 -11.60 26.01 5.85
C LEU A 102 -11.24 24.82 6.74
N ALA A 103 -11.10 25.04 8.06
CA ALA A 103 -10.62 24.00 8.96
C ALA A 103 -11.46 23.88 10.24
N ALA A 104 -11.74 22.65 10.66
CA ALA A 104 -12.36 22.37 11.94
C ALA A 104 -11.28 22.31 13.03
N GLU A 105 -11.48 22.97 14.17
CA GLU A 105 -10.45 23.05 15.22
C GLU A 105 -10.21 21.74 15.96
N ASN A 106 -11.21 20.86 15.99
CA ASN A 106 -11.16 19.56 16.66
C ASN A 106 -11.29 18.40 15.65
N ASP A 107 -10.79 18.58 14.44
CA ASP A 107 -10.77 17.56 13.40
C ASP A 107 -9.75 16.46 13.71
N PHE A 108 -9.89 15.31 13.06
CA PHE A 108 -8.81 14.32 12.97
C PHE A 108 -7.72 14.77 12.00
N PHE A 109 -8.04 15.56 10.96
CA PHE A 109 -7.01 16.26 10.17
C PHE A 109 -6.29 17.30 11.05
N PRO A 110 -4.99 17.14 11.35
CA PRO A 110 -4.37 17.94 12.41
C PRO A 110 -4.22 19.42 12.02
N MET A 111 -4.74 20.30 12.88
CA MET A 111 -4.71 21.75 12.70
C MET A 111 -3.28 22.31 12.71
N GLU A 112 -2.36 21.67 13.43
CA GLU A 112 -0.94 22.04 13.47
C GLU A 112 -0.32 22.00 12.07
N GLY A 113 -0.63 20.95 11.30
CA GLY A 113 -0.19 20.82 9.92
C GLY A 113 -0.86 21.85 9.01
N THR A 114 -2.16 22.10 9.21
CA THR A 114 -2.89 23.13 8.44
C THR A 114 -2.24 24.51 8.58
N ARG A 115 -1.86 24.88 9.82
CA ARG A 115 -1.21 26.17 10.11
C ARG A 115 0.17 26.28 9.46
N ARG A 116 0.97 25.20 9.46
CA ARG A 116 2.28 25.19 8.79
C ARG A 116 2.13 25.33 7.28
N THR A 117 1.23 24.55 6.67
CA THR A 117 0.92 24.60 5.24
C THR A 117 0.42 25.97 4.82
N LEU A 118 -0.43 26.63 5.62
CA LEU A 118 -0.87 28.01 5.34
C LEU A 118 0.32 28.98 5.27
N GLU A 119 1.21 28.93 6.25
CA GLU A 119 2.37 29.84 6.30
C GLU A 119 3.34 29.60 5.14
N GLU A 120 3.51 28.35 4.72
CA GLU A 120 4.32 28.01 3.56
C GLU A 120 3.66 28.47 2.25
N ALA A 121 2.36 28.19 2.06
CA ALA A 121 1.60 28.65 0.91
C ALA A 121 1.63 30.18 0.77
N ARG A 122 1.53 30.93 1.89
CA ARG A 122 1.67 32.40 1.88
C ARG A 122 3.03 32.86 1.34
N ARG A 123 4.12 32.12 1.56
CA ARG A 123 5.44 32.46 1.00
C ARG A 123 5.46 32.24 -0.50
N ILE A 124 4.90 31.12 -0.97
CA ILE A 124 4.76 30.80 -2.41
C ILE A 124 4.00 31.93 -3.11
N TRP A 125 2.84 32.32 -2.59
CA TRP A 125 2.03 33.39 -3.19
C TRP A 125 2.76 34.73 -3.22
N ARG A 126 3.44 35.12 -2.15
CA ARG A 126 4.26 36.34 -2.14
C ARG A 126 5.36 36.30 -3.20
N ALA A 127 5.99 35.15 -3.40
CA ALA A 127 7.06 35.00 -4.40
C ALA A 127 6.56 35.16 -5.84
N VAL A 128 5.30 34.75 -6.12
CA VAL A 128 4.68 34.90 -7.44
C VAL A 128 3.80 36.15 -7.58
N GLY A 129 3.82 37.06 -6.59
CA GLY A 129 3.04 38.30 -6.60
C GLY A 129 1.52 38.13 -6.44
N GLY A 130 1.06 37.02 -5.87
CA GLY A 130 -0.34 36.70 -5.66
C GLY A 130 -0.91 37.15 -4.31
N THR A 131 -2.24 37.08 -4.18
CA THR A 131 -2.96 37.33 -2.92
C THR A 131 -2.77 36.14 -1.98
N PRO A 132 -2.08 36.29 -0.83
CA PRO A 132 -1.75 35.15 0.03
C PRO A 132 -3.00 34.40 0.50
N PRO A 133 -2.96 33.06 0.64
CA PRO A 133 -4.10 32.29 1.12
C PRO A 133 -4.60 32.75 2.50
N GLU A 134 -5.91 32.67 2.66
CA GLU A 134 -6.63 32.96 3.89
C GLU A 134 -7.04 31.65 4.59
N MET A 135 -7.37 31.72 5.87
CA MET A 135 -7.89 30.58 6.62
C MET A 135 -9.05 31.01 7.52
N THR A 136 -10.09 30.19 7.60
CA THR A 136 -11.17 30.32 8.58
C THR A 136 -11.33 29.02 9.35
N THR A 137 -11.46 29.13 10.67
CA THR A 137 -11.67 27.99 11.57
C THR A 137 -13.02 28.04 12.27
N ALA A 138 -13.49 26.89 12.75
CA ALA A 138 -14.66 26.82 13.62
C ALA A 138 -14.51 25.70 14.67
N PRO A 139 -15.04 25.89 15.90
CA PRO A 139 -14.80 25.01 17.04
C PRO A 139 -15.72 23.77 17.02
N HIS A 140 -15.53 22.90 16.02
CA HIS A 140 -16.26 21.64 15.90
C HIS A 140 -15.32 20.50 15.51
N ALA A 141 -15.82 19.26 15.60
CA ALA A 141 -15.17 18.07 15.06
C ALA A 141 -15.31 18.01 13.52
N HIS A 142 -15.04 16.89 12.88
CA HIS A 142 -15.10 16.75 11.43
C HIS A 142 -16.49 17.06 10.83
N ALA A 143 -16.70 18.26 10.28
CA ALA A 143 -17.99 18.70 9.73
C ALA A 143 -17.86 19.95 8.83
N TYR A 144 -18.75 20.08 7.85
CA TYR A 144 -18.93 21.34 7.11
C TYR A 144 -19.96 22.22 7.84
N SER A 145 -19.53 22.93 8.88
CA SER A 145 -20.46 23.73 9.69
C SER A 145 -21.04 24.92 8.93
N PRO A 146 -22.20 25.45 9.37
CA PRO A 146 -22.75 26.70 8.83
C PRO A 146 -21.75 27.86 8.85
N THR A 147 -20.90 27.95 9.88
CA THR A 147 -19.84 28.96 9.97
C THR A 147 -18.85 28.85 8.82
N LEU A 148 -18.34 27.64 8.56
CA LEU A 148 -17.41 27.40 7.45
C LEU A 148 -18.09 27.59 6.09
N ALA A 149 -19.35 27.18 5.95
CA ALA A 149 -20.12 27.35 4.72
C ALA A 149 -20.36 28.83 4.39
N LEU A 150 -20.71 29.64 5.40
CA LEU A 150 -20.86 31.10 5.27
C LEU A 150 -19.53 31.77 4.92
N ALA A 151 -18.43 31.31 5.51
CA ALA A 151 -17.10 31.82 5.18
C ALA A 151 -16.72 31.52 3.73
N ALA A 152 -16.99 30.30 3.24
CA ALA A 152 -16.79 29.91 1.85
C ALA A 152 -17.63 30.80 0.91
N ALA A 153 -18.92 30.96 1.19
CA ALA A 153 -19.82 31.76 0.36
C ALA A 153 -19.39 33.24 0.31
N ARG A 154 -19.06 33.85 1.45
CA ARG A 154 -18.53 35.23 1.49
C ARG A 154 -17.21 35.39 0.75
N PHE A 155 -16.34 34.40 0.85
CA PHE A 155 -15.09 34.39 0.10
C PHE A 155 -15.36 34.34 -1.40
N PHE A 156 -16.25 33.47 -1.87
CA PHE A 156 -16.61 33.41 -3.28
C PHE A 156 -17.26 34.69 -3.79
N LEU A 157 -18.23 35.26 -3.05
CA LEU A 157 -18.83 36.54 -3.41
C LEU A 157 -17.75 37.62 -3.59
N ARG A 158 -16.83 37.74 -2.63
CA ARG A 158 -15.71 38.70 -2.70
C ARG A 158 -14.81 38.47 -3.91
N GLN A 159 -14.37 37.22 -4.15
CA GLN A 159 -13.41 36.93 -5.23
C GLN A 159 -14.06 36.98 -6.61
N LEU A 160 -15.36 36.71 -6.70
CA LEU A 160 -16.10 36.79 -7.95
C LEU A 160 -16.63 38.21 -8.21
N GLY A 161 -16.59 39.13 -7.23
CA GLY A 161 -17.07 40.51 -7.38
C GLY A 161 -18.59 40.67 -7.25
N GLU A 162 -19.23 39.80 -6.46
CA GLU A 162 -20.65 39.88 -6.13
C GLU A 162 -20.86 40.54 -4.75
N GLU A 163 -21.99 41.22 -4.58
CA GLU A 163 -22.40 41.78 -3.29
C GLU A 163 -22.93 40.69 -2.36
N GLU A 164 -22.82 40.89 -1.03
CA GLU A 164 -23.41 39.95 -0.06
C GLU A 164 -24.94 40.03 -0.11
N PRO A 165 -25.63 38.97 -0.53
CA PRO A 165 -27.07 39.02 -0.69
C PRO A 165 -27.79 38.84 0.64
N ASP A 166 -28.98 39.42 0.77
CA ASP A 166 -29.81 39.30 1.98
C ASP A 166 -30.15 37.84 2.33
N TRP A 167 -30.23 36.96 1.32
CA TRP A 167 -30.53 35.54 1.50
C TRP A 167 -29.35 34.72 2.03
N LEU A 168 -28.14 35.28 2.20
CA LEU A 168 -27.02 34.54 2.79
C LEU A 168 -27.31 34.06 4.22
N ARG A 169 -28.33 34.66 4.87
CA ARG A 169 -28.83 34.29 6.20
C ARG A 169 -30.02 33.32 6.16
N PHE A 170 -30.44 32.89 4.98
CA PHE A 170 -31.64 32.07 4.78
C PHE A 170 -31.37 30.60 5.13
N SER A 171 -32.31 30.00 5.85
CA SER A 171 -32.31 28.56 6.12
C SER A 171 -32.94 27.85 4.92
N PHE A 172 -32.19 27.01 4.23
CA PHE A 172 -32.75 26.14 3.21
C PHE A 172 -33.24 24.83 3.84
N SER A 173 -34.37 24.33 3.37
CA SER A 173 -34.75 22.94 3.59
C SER A 173 -34.03 22.10 2.55
N PRO A 174 -33.38 20.98 2.92
CA PRO A 174 -32.86 20.03 1.95
C PRO A 174 -33.96 19.63 0.96
N LEU A 175 -33.62 19.54 -0.32
CA LEU A 175 -34.51 18.95 -1.31
C LEU A 175 -34.78 17.49 -0.94
N ASP A 176 -35.97 16.99 -1.28
CA ASP A 176 -36.25 15.56 -1.19
C ASP A 176 -35.21 14.80 -2.02
N GLN A 177 -34.65 13.74 -1.45
CA GLN A 177 -33.68 12.90 -2.15
C GLN A 177 -34.22 12.38 -3.48
N GLN A 178 -35.52 12.08 -3.58
CA GLN A 178 -36.15 11.64 -4.82
C GLN A 178 -36.11 12.72 -5.90
N ALA A 179 -36.19 14.00 -5.52
CA ALA A 179 -36.19 15.13 -6.45
C ALA A 179 -34.80 15.38 -7.09
N ILE A 180 -33.73 14.87 -6.48
CA ILE A 180 -32.35 15.05 -6.96
C ILE A 180 -31.74 13.76 -7.53
N ARG A 181 -32.50 12.66 -7.61
CA ARG A 181 -32.05 11.43 -8.26
C ARG A 181 -32.17 11.57 -9.77
N PHE A 182 -31.15 11.07 -10.47
CA PHE A 182 -31.19 10.95 -11.93
C PHE A 182 -32.01 9.74 -12.40
N THR A 183 -31.94 8.62 -11.68
CA THR A 183 -32.70 7.39 -11.95
C THR A 183 -33.85 7.21 -10.97
N ALA A 184 -34.85 6.39 -11.32
CA ALA A 184 -36.06 6.23 -10.51
C ALA A 184 -35.77 5.76 -9.07
N ASP A 185 -34.77 4.90 -8.89
CA ASP A 185 -34.41 4.29 -7.61
C ASP A 185 -32.97 4.57 -7.16
N GLY A 186 -32.22 5.38 -7.90
CA GLY A 186 -30.80 5.66 -7.65
C GLY A 186 -29.84 4.58 -8.16
N GLN A 187 -30.30 3.55 -8.88
CA GLN A 187 -29.47 2.50 -9.46
C GLN A 187 -29.24 2.72 -10.96
N LEU A 188 -28.05 3.24 -11.31
CA LEU A 188 -27.72 3.62 -12.69
C LEU A 188 -27.85 2.47 -13.70
N LEU A 189 -27.36 1.28 -13.35
CA LEU A 189 -27.33 0.12 -14.26
C LEU A 189 -28.70 -0.50 -14.53
N ARG A 190 -29.73 -0.19 -13.73
CA ARG A 190 -31.10 -0.66 -14.01
C ARG A 190 -31.70 0.09 -15.18
N ASP A 191 -31.57 1.41 -15.16
CA ASP A 191 -32.11 2.29 -16.21
C ASP A 191 -31.17 2.35 -17.42
N TYR A 192 -29.86 2.18 -17.21
CA TYR A 192 -28.82 2.25 -18.24
C TYR A 192 -27.92 1.01 -18.23
N PRO A 193 -28.42 -0.17 -18.62
CA PRO A 193 -27.69 -1.45 -18.52
C PRO A 193 -26.46 -1.54 -19.42
N ALA A 194 -26.34 -0.66 -20.42
CA ALA A 194 -25.17 -0.61 -21.32
C ALA A 194 -24.02 0.24 -20.78
N MET A 195 -24.17 0.92 -19.63
CA MET A 195 -23.09 1.69 -19.03
C MET A 195 -21.99 0.77 -18.49
N ALA A 196 -20.75 1.09 -18.81
CA ALA A 196 -19.59 0.39 -18.28
C ALA A 196 -19.43 0.66 -16.79
N THR A 197 -19.05 -0.37 -16.05
CA THR A 197 -18.71 -0.29 -14.63
C THR A 197 -17.20 -0.22 -14.42
N LEU A 198 -16.77 0.12 -13.20
CA LEU A 198 -15.37 -0.01 -12.81
C LEU A 198 -14.84 -1.43 -13.04
N GLN A 199 -15.66 -2.46 -12.82
CA GLN A 199 -15.27 -3.84 -13.06
C GLN A 199 -15.02 -4.11 -14.55
N ASP A 200 -15.86 -3.56 -15.44
CA ASP A 200 -15.67 -3.69 -16.89
C ASP A 200 -14.40 -2.96 -17.36
N GLU A 201 -14.06 -1.83 -16.72
CA GLU A 201 -12.81 -1.11 -17.00
C GLU A 201 -11.59 -1.90 -16.54
N LEU A 202 -11.62 -2.48 -15.32
CA LEU A 202 -10.56 -3.37 -14.84
C LEU A 202 -10.37 -4.59 -15.75
N GLU A 203 -11.46 -5.22 -16.18
CA GLU A 203 -11.44 -6.35 -17.12
C GLU A 203 -10.82 -5.95 -18.48
N SER A 204 -11.18 -4.78 -18.99
CA SER A 204 -10.61 -4.22 -20.22
C SER A 204 -9.10 -3.98 -20.10
N LEU A 205 -8.63 -3.49 -18.95
CA LEU A 205 -7.20 -3.31 -18.68
C LEU A 205 -6.46 -4.66 -18.62
N LEU A 206 -7.03 -5.67 -17.97
CA LEU A 206 -6.46 -7.02 -17.92
C LEU A 206 -6.38 -7.65 -19.32
N ARG A 207 -7.41 -7.47 -20.16
CA ARG A 207 -7.37 -7.97 -21.54
C ARG A 207 -6.24 -7.33 -22.35
N ARG A 208 -6.10 -6.00 -22.28
CA ARG A 208 -5.01 -5.27 -22.98
C ARG A 208 -3.63 -5.71 -22.50
N ARG A 209 -3.47 -5.96 -21.20
CA ARG A 209 -2.24 -6.53 -20.64
C ARG A 209 -1.93 -7.88 -21.29
N GLY A 210 -2.92 -8.78 -21.38
CA GLY A 210 -2.76 -10.09 -22.02
C GLY A 210 -2.28 -10.01 -23.48
N GLU A 211 -2.74 -9.00 -24.22
CA GLU A 211 -2.33 -8.72 -25.60
C GLU A 211 -0.92 -8.13 -25.71
N GLN A 212 -0.48 -7.37 -24.71
CA GLN A 212 0.79 -6.64 -24.67
C GLN A 212 1.91 -7.37 -23.92
N ARG A 213 1.70 -8.64 -23.52
CA ARG A 213 2.63 -9.41 -22.69
C ARG A 213 4.05 -9.36 -23.28
N GLU A 214 4.96 -8.63 -22.62
CA GLU A 214 6.33 -8.46 -23.10
C GLU A 214 7.05 -9.83 -23.16
N GLN A 215 7.91 -10.00 -24.17
CA GLN A 215 8.81 -11.15 -24.23
C GLN A 215 9.96 -11.04 -23.20
N ALA A 216 10.33 -9.80 -22.83
CA ALA A 216 11.31 -9.54 -21.78
C ALA A 216 10.80 -10.03 -20.42
N GLY A 217 11.72 -10.44 -19.56
CA GLY A 217 11.38 -10.96 -18.24
C GLY A 217 11.18 -9.87 -17.19
N PRO A 218 10.31 -10.10 -16.18
CA PRO A 218 9.99 -9.11 -15.16
C PRO A 218 11.10 -8.92 -14.13
N GLU A 219 12.19 -9.70 -14.20
CA GLU A 219 13.24 -9.76 -13.19
C GLU A 219 13.92 -8.40 -12.97
N ALA A 220 14.19 -7.64 -14.04
CA ALA A 220 14.82 -6.33 -13.91
C ALA A 220 13.91 -5.32 -13.21
N TRP A 221 12.62 -5.30 -13.56
CA TRP A 221 11.63 -4.44 -12.92
C TRP A 221 11.39 -4.86 -11.46
N LEU A 222 11.21 -6.16 -11.20
CA LEU A 222 11.04 -6.70 -9.85
C LEU A 222 12.25 -6.37 -8.97
N ALA A 223 13.47 -6.52 -9.48
CA ALA A 223 14.70 -6.20 -8.74
C ALA A 223 14.75 -4.72 -8.34
N ALA A 224 14.38 -3.81 -9.24
CA ALA A 224 14.28 -2.39 -8.96
C ALA A 224 13.15 -2.09 -7.96
N ALA A 225 11.96 -2.63 -8.19
CA ALA A 225 10.78 -2.36 -7.36
C ALA A 225 10.92 -2.90 -5.93
N VAL A 226 11.66 -3.97 -5.72
CA VAL A 226 11.96 -4.47 -4.37
C VAL A 226 13.26 -3.91 -3.79
N ASN A 227 13.99 -3.06 -4.53
CA ASN A 227 15.33 -2.60 -4.15
C ASN A 227 16.24 -3.78 -3.72
N ALA A 228 16.36 -4.80 -4.58
CA ALA A 228 16.98 -6.09 -4.25
C ALA A 228 18.44 -5.99 -3.78
N ASP A 229 19.14 -4.91 -4.13
CA ASP A 229 20.54 -4.65 -3.75
C ASP A 229 20.69 -4.14 -2.31
N MET A 230 19.61 -3.64 -1.69
CA MET A 230 19.60 -3.18 -0.31
C MET A 230 19.62 -4.32 0.72
N ALA A 231 19.34 -5.56 0.29
CA ALA A 231 19.27 -6.73 1.17
C ALA A 231 20.67 -7.34 1.43
N SER A 232 21.50 -6.64 2.20
CA SER A 232 22.81 -7.16 2.65
C SER A 232 22.80 -7.36 4.17
N PRO A 233 22.42 -8.55 4.66
CA PRO A 233 22.21 -8.76 6.08
C PRO A 233 23.52 -8.65 6.87
N ALA A 234 23.46 -7.99 8.03
CA ALA A 234 24.53 -8.04 9.02
C ALA A 234 24.63 -9.45 9.63
N PRO A 235 25.79 -9.83 10.21
CA PRO A 235 25.92 -11.11 10.90
C PRO A 235 24.80 -11.32 11.93
N PRO A 236 24.19 -12.52 11.99
CA PRO A 236 23.10 -12.80 12.90
C PRO A 236 23.60 -12.87 14.35
N ARG A 237 22.70 -12.58 15.29
CA ARG A 237 22.91 -12.76 16.73
C ARG A 237 21.99 -13.86 17.24
N VAL A 238 22.58 -14.91 17.81
CA VAL A 238 21.84 -15.93 18.55
C VAL A 238 21.48 -15.35 19.91
N TYR A 239 20.19 -15.37 20.26
CA TYR A 239 19.70 -14.85 21.54
C TYR A 239 19.02 -15.92 22.39
N GLY A 240 18.84 -17.12 21.85
CA GLY A 240 18.35 -18.28 22.60
C GLY A 240 18.70 -19.56 21.87
N GLU A 241 18.98 -20.62 22.64
CA GLU A 241 19.18 -21.96 22.10
C GLU A 241 18.78 -23.01 23.13
N GLY A 242 18.51 -24.23 22.66
CA GLY A 242 18.18 -25.33 23.53
C GLY A 242 17.76 -26.58 22.78
N VAL A 243 17.17 -27.52 23.54
CA VAL A 243 16.66 -28.78 23.01
C VAL A 243 15.19 -28.90 23.40
N CYS A 244 14.35 -29.35 22.47
CA CYS A 244 12.96 -29.70 22.72
C CYS A 244 12.66 -31.05 22.03
N GLY A 245 12.39 -32.09 22.82
CA GLY A 245 12.19 -33.44 22.29
C GLY A 245 13.42 -33.95 21.53
N HIS A 246 13.28 -34.11 20.21
CA HIS A 246 14.37 -34.53 19.32
C HIS A 246 15.02 -33.39 18.52
N TYR A 247 14.68 -32.14 18.84
CA TYR A 247 15.17 -30.97 18.11
C TYR A 247 16.18 -30.20 18.94
N ALA A 248 17.29 -29.82 18.31
CA ALA A 248 18.06 -28.66 18.74
C ALA A 248 17.45 -27.42 18.06
N TRP A 249 17.28 -26.34 18.81
CA TRP A 249 16.76 -25.08 18.28
C TRP A 249 17.68 -23.91 18.62
N ARG A 250 17.74 -22.93 17.70
CA ARG A 250 18.46 -21.66 17.88
C ARG A 250 17.61 -20.51 17.36
N ALA A 251 17.33 -19.54 18.22
CA ALA A 251 16.64 -18.31 17.86
C ALA A 251 17.68 -17.24 17.51
N ALA A 252 17.52 -16.63 16.35
CA ALA A 252 18.46 -15.66 15.79
C ALA A 252 17.73 -14.39 15.32
N LEU A 253 18.42 -13.26 15.44
CA LEU A 253 18.00 -11.98 14.88
C LEU A 253 19.12 -11.40 14.02
N TRP A 254 18.78 -10.78 12.90
CA TRP A 254 19.75 -10.15 12.01
C TRP A 254 19.21 -8.86 11.42
N ARG A 255 20.12 -7.93 11.13
CA ARG A 255 19.75 -6.65 10.54
C ARG A 255 19.71 -6.79 9.02
N VAL A 256 18.59 -6.42 8.41
CA VAL A 256 18.44 -6.38 6.94
C VAL A 256 18.98 -5.06 6.39
N GLY A 257 18.71 -3.94 7.09
CA GLY A 257 19.13 -2.59 6.74
C GLY A 257 19.01 -1.65 7.94
N GLU A 258 19.26 -0.36 7.76
CA GLU A 258 19.05 0.63 8.82
C GLU A 258 17.58 0.60 9.29
N GLY A 259 17.36 0.51 10.61
CA GLY A 259 16.02 0.42 11.20
C GLY A 259 15.25 -0.87 10.91
N HIS A 260 15.79 -1.82 10.14
CA HIS A 260 15.06 -3.01 9.67
C HIS A 260 15.71 -4.32 10.13
N TRP A 261 14.94 -5.16 10.83
CA TRP A 261 15.41 -6.40 11.45
C TRP A 261 14.50 -7.57 11.10
N ASN A 262 15.13 -8.73 10.91
CA ASN A 262 14.46 -10.01 10.83
C ASN A 262 14.79 -10.85 12.06
N ASN A 263 13.94 -11.85 12.29
CA ASN A 263 14.17 -12.88 13.28
C ASN A 263 13.74 -14.25 12.74
N GLY A 264 14.21 -15.31 13.39
CA GLY A 264 13.76 -16.66 13.09
C GLY A 264 14.31 -17.69 14.06
N VAL A 265 13.76 -18.90 13.97
CA VAL A 265 14.17 -20.05 14.76
C VAL A 265 14.65 -21.15 13.82
N PHE A 266 15.91 -21.52 13.94
CA PHE A 266 16.47 -22.72 13.34
C PHE A 266 16.09 -23.94 14.18
N LEU A 267 15.61 -24.99 13.53
CA LEU A 267 15.30 -26.29 14.11
C LEU A 267 16.02 -27.38 13.31
N ARG A 268 16.63 -28.33 14.00
CA ARG A 268 17.29 -29.49 13.38
C ARG A 268 17.18 -30.72 14.26
N ASP A 269 17.33 -31.89 13.66
CA ASP A 269 17.41 -33.15 14.41
C ASP A 269 18.70 -33.18 15.24
N MET A 270 18.57 -33.23 16.57
CA MET A 270 19.71 -33.22 17.48
C MET A 270 20.66 -34.42 17.27
N ARG A 271 20.16 -35.52 16.71
CA ARG A 271 20.96 -36.73 16.44
C ARG A 271 21.94 -36.55 15.28
N LEU A 272 21.74 -35.52 14.47
CA LEU A 272 22.65 -35.15 13.38
C LEU A 272 23.81 -34.27 13.89
N ALA A 273 23.87 -33.99 15.20
CA ALA A 273 24.99 -33.33 15.90
C ALA A 273 25.52 -32.09 15.13
N ASP A 274 26.83 -31.98 14.94
CA ASP A 274 27.50 -30.86 14.27
C ASP A 274 27.51 -30.98 12.73
N ARG A 275 26.79 -31.94 12.14
CA ARG A 275 26.71 -32.07 10.68
C ARG A 275 26.12 -30.80 10.10
N LYS A 276 26.74 -30.26 9.06
CA LYS A 276 26.11 -29.23 8.25
C LYS A 276 24.97 -29.86 7.46
N LEU A 277 23.80 -29.23 7.43
CA LEU A 277 22.59 -29.75 6.80
C LEU A 277 22.06 -28.78 5.73
N PRO A 278 21.43 -29.28 4.66
CA PRO A 278 20.71 -28.41 3.74
C PRO A 278 19.60 -27.69 4.52
N THR A 279 19.39 -26.42 4.23
CA THR A 279 18.49 -25.55 4.99
C THR A 279 17.25 -25.18 4.18
N VAL A 280 16.07 -25.36 4.76
CA VAL A 280 14.81 -24.85 4.22
C VAL A 280 14.36 -23.65 5.03
N ILE A 281 14.13 -22.52 4.36
CA ILE A 281 13.47 -21.36 4.96
C ILE A 281 11.98 -21.54 4.79
N ALA A 282 11.26 -21.68 5.89
CA ALA A 282 9.85 -22.00 5.92
C ALA A 282 9.01 -20.78 6.32
N LEU A 283 8.05 -20.43 5.47
CA LEU A 283 7.21 -19.23 5.56
C LEU A 283 5.73 -19.61 5.53
N TRP A 284 4.95 -19.08 6.46
CA TRP A 284 3.49 -19.24 6.47
C TRP A 284 2.84 -18.08 7.25
N PRO A 285 1.55 -17.82 7.08
CA PRO A 285 0.85 -16.75 7.80
C PRO A 285 1.03 -16.87 9.32
N GLN A 286 1.36 -15.77 10.00
CA GLN A 286 1.68 -15.69 11.42
C GLN A 286 2.94 -16.47 11.87
N GLY A 287 3.71 -17.02 10.93
CA GLY A 287 5.05 -17.59 11.12
C GLY A 287 5.28 -18.30 12.46
N LEU A 288 6.16 -17.74 13.29
CA LEU A 288 6.60 -18.35 14.55
C LEU A 288 5.46 -18.60 15.55
N ALA A 289 4.39 -17.80 15.51
CA ALA A 289 3.24 -17.97 16.39
C ALA A 289 2.48 -19.29 16.15
N ARG A 290 2.64 -19.89 14.96
CA ARG A 290 1.97 -21.14 14.55
C ARG A 290 2.90 -22.35 14.46
N LEU A 291 4.08 -22.30 15.10
CA LEU A 291 5.04 -23.41 15.13
C LEU A 291 4.41 -24.74 15.57
N ALA A 292 3.56 -24.73 16.61
CA ALA A 292 2.91 -25.93 17.13
C ALA A 292 2.01 -26.62 16.08
N GLU A 293 1.24 -25.82 15.33
CA GLU A 293 0.36 -26.32 14.26
C GLU A 293 1.15 -26.90 13.08
N ARG A 294 2.39 -26.43 12.86
CA ARG A 294 3.29 -26.91 11.81
C ARG A 294 4.28 -27.97 12.27
N SER A 295 4.18 -28.43 13.52
CA SER A 295 5.11 -29.39 14.12
C SER A 295 5.27 -30.68 13.32
N ALA A 296 4.20 -31.22 12.73
CA ALA A 296 4.26 -32.44 11.92
C ALA A 296 5.12 -32.27 10.65
N TRP A 297 5.02 -31.12 9.98
CA TRP A 297 5.82 -30.80 8.81
C TRP A 297 7.29 -30.57 9.20
N ILE A 298 7.53 -29.78 10.25
CA ILE A 298 8.87 -29.52 10.80
C ILE A 298 9.53 -30.83 11.21
N HIS A 299 8.81 -31.73 11.88
CA HIS A 299 9.31 -33.05 12.27
C HIS A 299 9.81 -33.84 11.07
N ARG A 300 8.98 -33.91 10.02
CA ARG A 300 9.29 -34.64 8.80
C ARG A 300 10.54 -34.08 8.12
N ALA A 301 10.60 -32.76 7.93
CA ALA A 301 11.76 -32.10 7.32
C ALA A 301 13.06 -32.40 8.11
N CYS A 302 13.04 -32.22 9.44
CA CYS A 302 14.18 -32.52 10.31
C CYS A 302 14.60 -34.00 10.24
N ARG A 303 13.65 -34.94 10.26
CA ARG A 303 13.91 -36.38 10.14
C ARG A 303 14.54 -36.77 8.81
N MET A 304 14.20 -36.05 7.75
CA MET A 304 14.74 -36.24 6.41
C MET A 304 16.13 -35.62 6.23
N GLY A 305 16.69 -34.99 7.27
CA GLY A 305 18.04 -34.42 7.23
C GLY A 305 18.08 -32.93 6.88
N TRP A 306 16.94 -32.24 6.86
CA TRP A 306 16.90 -30.79 6.67
C TRP A 306 17.09 -30.04 8.00
N GLN A 307 17.76 -28.90 7.94
CA GLN A 307 17.62 -27.84 8.92
C GLN A 307 16.48 -26.92 8.50
N VAL A 308 15.60 -26.56 9.41
CA VAL A 308 14.44 -25.71 9.14
C VAL A 308 14.65 -24.35 9.78
N LEU A 309 14.65 -23.27 9.00
CA LEU A 309 14.54 -21.90 9.50
C LEU A 309 13.09 -21.46 9.37
N VAL A 310 12.38 -21.30 10.49
CA VAL A 310 11.07 -20.63 10.50
C VAL A 310 11.29 -19.17 10.84
N MET A 311 10.67 -18.25 10.11
CA MET A 311 10.80 -16.82 10.38
C MET A 311 9.47 -16.07 10.21
N ASP A 312 9.39 -14.90 10.82
CA ASP A 312 8.34 -13.92 10.55
C ASP A 312 8.85 -12.91 9.52
N LEU A 313 7.97 -12.47 8.62
CA LEU A 313 8.23 -11.35 7.71
C LEU A 313 7.72 -10.04 8.33
N ALA A 314 8.13 -8.90 7.80
CA ALA A 314 7.66 -7.60 8.27
C ALA A 314 6.12 -7.54 8.37
N GLY A 315 5.60 -7.11 9.53
CA GLY A 315 4.16 -7.04 9.77
C GLY A 315 3.47 -8.40 9.99
N GLU A 316 4.21 -9.45 10.34
CA GLU A 316 3.68 -10.78 10.70
C GLU A 316 4.24 -11.26 12.04
N GLY A 317 3.46 -12.10 12.73
CA GLY A 317 3.92 -12.80 13.93
C GLY A 317 4.54 -11.87 14.97
N SER A 318 5.79 -12.14 15.35
CA SER A 318 6.56 -11.33 16.32
C SER A 318 6.99 -9.96 15.79
N LEU A 319 6.85 -9.70 14.49
CA LEU A 319 7.12 -8.42 13.83
C LEU A 319 5.86 -7.59 13.56
N LEU A 320 4.73 -7.97 14.17
CA LEU A 320 3.52 -7.15 14.14
C LEU A 320 3.73 -5.83 14.89
N PRO A 321 3.32 -4.69 14.31
CA PRO A 321 3.39 -3.40 14.97
C PRO A 321 2.36 -3.32 16.11
N GLY A 322 2.60 -2.41 17.06
CA GLY A 322 1.56 -1.98 17.99
C GLY A 322 0.43 -1.25 17.27
N PRO A 323 -0.82 -1.29 17.76
CA PRO A 323 -1.94 -0.61 17.11
C PRO A 323 -1.73 0.90 16.95
N LEU A 324 -1.98 1.44 15.75
CA LEU A 324 -1.88 2.87 15.42
C LEU A 324 -3.25 3.54 15.36
N GLY A 325 -3.69 4.11 16.49
CA GLY A 325 -4.87 4.97 16.61
C GLY A 325 -6.24 4.30 16.42
N SER A 326 -6.34 3.24 15.59
CA SER A 326 -7.55 2.46 15.37
C SER A 326 -7.56 1.17 16.21
N ALA A 327 -8.74 0.62 16.47
CA ALA A 327 -8.88 -0.69 17.13
C ALA A 327 -8.60 -1.88 16.20
N SER A 328 -8.52 -1.65 14.87
CA SER A 328 -8.39 -2.74 13.90
C SER A 328 -6.96 -2.87 13.37
N MET A 329 -6.52 -4.12 13.19
CA MET A 329 -5.17 -4.39 12.68
C MET A 329 -5.15 -4.48 11.15
N TYR A 330 -6.05 -5.26 10.55
CA TYR A 330 -5.91 -5.74 9.16
C TYR A 330 -7.01 -5.31 8.18
N ILE A 331 -8.02 -4.57 8.64
CA ILE A 331 -9.11 -4.08 7.78
C ILE A 331 -8.92 -2.58 7.51
N GLY A 332 -9.75 -2.01 6.62
CA GLY A 332 -9.65 -0.62 6.18
C GLY A 332 -9.44 0.37 7.32
N TRP A 333 -8.53 1.34 7.12
CA TRP A 333 -8.10 2.32 8.12
C TRP A 333 -7.46 1.70 9.38
N GLY A 334 -7.15 0.41 9.36
CA GLY A 334 -6.40 -0.31 10.39
C GLY A 334 -4.91 0.02 10.40
N THR A 335 -4.20 -0.56 11.37
CA THR A 335 -2.75 -0.32 11.53
C THR A 335 -1.95 -0.75 10.30
N MET A 336 -2.21 -1.94 9.77
CA MET A 336 -1.51 -2.45 8.60
C MET A 336 -1.87 -1.69 7.32
N TYR A 337 -3.12 -1.24 7.21
CA TYR A 337 -3.56 -0.33 6.13
C TYR A 337 -2.72 0.96 6.13
N LYS A 338 -2.59 1.62 7.30
CA LYS A 338 -1.83 2.88 7.43
C LYS A 338 -0.37 2.71 7.04
N ILE A 339 0.28 1.68 7.58
CA ILE A 339 1.68 1.38 7.28
C ILE A 339 1.86 1.11 5.79
N SER A 340 0.96 0.32 5.19
CA SER A 340 1.00 0.01 3.76
C SER A 340 0.76 1.27 2.90
N ALA A 341 -0.16 2.14 3.30
CA ALA A 341 -0.42 3.41 2.62
C ALA A 341 0.81 4.32 2.60
N TYR A 342 1.48 4.48 3.74
CA TYR A 342 2.70 5.28 3.83
C TYR A 342 3.86 4.67 3.05
N LEU A 343 4.03 3.33 3.07
CA LEU A 343 5.03 2.67 2.23
C LEU A 343 4.77 2.94 0.75
N ILE A 344 3.52 2.85 0.28
CA ILE A 344 3.15 3.16 -1.10
C ILE A 344 3.50 4.61 -1.45
N GLN A 345 3.17 5.57 -0.59
CA GLN A 345 3.53 6.98 -0.80
C GLN A 345 5.05 7.22 -0.77
N LEU A 346 5.81 6.41 -0.03
CA LEU A 346 7.28 6.40 -0.05
C LEU A 346 7.88 5.66 -1.26
N GLY A 347 7.06 5.23 -2.21
CA GLY A 347 7.53 4.53 -3.41
C GLY A 347 7.92 3.07 -3.16
N ASP A 348 7.44 2.48 -2.06
CA ASP A 348 7.71 1.11 -1.63
C ASP A 348 6.39 0.35 -1.40
N SER A 349 6.45 -0.88 -0.88
CA SER A 349 5.26 -1.59 -0.42
C SER A 349 5.60 -2.60 0.67
N LEU A 350 4.61 -2.99 1.47
CA LEU A 350 4.81 -4.05 2.46
C LEU A 350 5.20 -5.37 1.78
N CYS A 351 4.64 -5.68 0.60
CA CYS A 351 5.03 -6.85 -0.17
C CYS A 351 6.50 -6.80 -0.61
N ALA A 352 6.97 -5.65 -1.11
CA ALA A 352 8.37 -5.45 -1.47
C ALA A 352 9.32 -5.57 -0.27
N LEU A 353 8.92 -5.04 0.90
CA LEU A 353 9.65 -5.18 2.16
C LEU A 353 9.78 -6.66 2.56
N ARG A 354 8.68 -7.41 2.50
CA ARG A 354 8.65 -8.85 2.78
C ARG A 354 9.50 -9.66 1.79
N VAL A 355 9.58 -9.26 0.52
CA VAL A 355 10.53 -9.88 -0.44
C VAL A 355 11.97 -9.63 -0.02
N ARG A 356 12.32 -8.42 0.42
CA ARG A 356 13.67 -8.12 0.96
C ARG A 356 13.97 -8.96 2.19
N ASP A 357 12.99 -9.24 3.04
CA ASP A 357 13.16 -10.10 4.20
C ASP A 357 13.56 -11.52 3.80
N VAL A 358 12.87 -12.09 2.80
CA VAL A 358 13.16 -13.43 2.30
C VAL A 358 14.55 -13.48 1.66
N ILE A 359 14.91 -12.48 0.85
CA ILE A 359 16.24 -12.39 0.23
C ILE A 359 17.34 -12.29 1.30
N ALA A 360 17.15 -11.43 2.30
CA ALA A 360 18.11 -11.26 3.40
C ALA A 360 18.21 -12.51 4.26
N ALA A 361 17.11 -13.22 4.51
CA ALA A 361 17.12 -14.50 5.20
C ALA A 361 17.89 -15.56 4.43
N TRP A 362 17.74 -15.62 3.11
CA TRP A 362 18.49 -16.53 2.24
C TRP A 362 19.99 -16.23 2.24
N GLU A 363 20.39 -14.96 2.09
CA GLU A 363 21.80 -14.54 2.19
C GLU A 363 22.41 -14.87 3.56
N MET A 364 21.65 -14.66 4.64
CA MET A 364 22.08 -14.99 5.99
C MET A 364 22.20 -16.51 6.20
N ALA A 365 21.19 -17.28 5.78
CA ALA A 365 21.14 -18.73 5.97
C ALA A 365 22.27 -19.45 5.22
N ARG A 366 22.66 -19.00 4.02
CA ARG A 366 23.82 -19.54 3.27
C ARG A 366 25.15 -19.38 4.01
N ARG A 367 25.23 -18.42 4.93
CA ARG A 367 26.41 -18.14 5.77
C ARG A 367 26.26 -18.69 7.18
N TRP A 368 25.13 -19.35 7.48
CA TRP A 368 24.89 -19.91 8.79
C TRP A 368 25.85 -21.09 9.06
N PRO A 369 26.49 -21.16 10.24
CA PRO A 369 27.55 -22.15 10.50
C PRO A 369 27.12 -23.62 10.30
N GLU A 370 25.85 -23.91 10.57
CA GLU A 370 25.26 -25.26 10.53
C GLU A 370 24.63 -25.60 9.17
N THR A 371 24.67 -24.69 8.19
CA THR A 371 24.12 -24.91 6.85
C THR A 371 25.17 -25.56 5.93
N GLU A 372 24.73 -26.54 5.15
CA GLU A 372 25.56 -27.28 4.19
C GLU A 372 25.86 -26.45 2.95
N GLY A 373 27.01 -25.76 2.99
CA GLY A 373 27.46 -24.93 1.87
C GLY A 373 26.42 -23.86 1.55
N GLU A 374 26.04 -23.76 0.28
CA GLU A 374 25.01 -22.82 -0.19
C GLU A 374 23.62 -23.46 -0.37
N SER A 375 23.42 -24.66 0.17
CA SER A 375 22.20 -25.46 -0.01
C SER A 375 21.04 -24.91 0.81
N VAL A 376 20.42 -23.85 0.28
CA VAL A 376 19.26 -23.19 0.89
C VAL A 376 18.11 -23.15 -0.10
N CYS A 377 16.93 -23.59 0.34
CA CYS A 377 15.69 -23.53 -0.43
C CYS A 377 14.58 -22.83 0.35
N LEU A 378 13.48 -22.48 -0.34
CA LEU A 378 12.30 -21.89 0.27
C LEU A 378 11.14 -22.89 0.32
N PHE A 379 10.40 -22.87 1.41
CA PHE A 379 9.08 -23.47 1.54
C PHE A 379 8.11 -22.39 1.98
N ALA A 380 7.07 -22.12 1.20
CA ALA A 380 6.09 -21.08 1.53
C ALA A 380 4.65 -21.59 1.38
N GLN A 381 3.76 -21.11 2.27
CA GLN A 381 2.34 -21.43 2.25
C GLN A 381 1.46 -20.20 2.26
N GLY A 382 0.26 -20.32 1.67
CA GLY A 382 -0.69 -19.22 1.53
C GLY A 382 -0.03 -18.00 0.90
N GLU A 383 -0.34 -16.82 1.43
CA GLU A 383 0.09 -15.53 0.88
C GLU A 383 1.59 -15.26 0.95
N MET A 384 2.31 -15.97 1.83
CA MET A 384 3.77 -15.92 1.86
C MET A 384 4.41 -16.46 0.57
N SER A 385 3.66 -17.26 -0.19
CA SER A 385 4.09 -17.78 -1.49
C SER A 385 4.44 -16.67 -2.47
N ARG A 386 3.70 -15.55 -2.49
CA ARG A 386 4.01 -14.43 -3.40
C ARG A 386 5.40 -13.88 -3.16
N CYS A 387 5.74 -13.64 -1.89
CA CYS A 387 7.05 -13.10 -1.52
C CYS A 387 8.18 -14.10 -1.81
N ALA A 388 7.95 -15.37 -1.50
CA ALA A 388 8.92 -16.44 -1.76
C ALA A 388 9.17 -16.66 -3.25
N GLU A 389 8.12 -16.62 -4.09
CA GLU A 389 8.22 -16.78 -5.54
C GLU A 389 9.01 -15.64 -6.18
N ILE A 390 8.76 -14.40 -5.78
CA ILE A 390 9.52 -13.23 -6.27
C ILE A 390 10.99 -13.35 -5.85
N ALA A 391 11.27 -13.64 -4.56
CA ALA A 391 12.64 -13.81 -4.08
C ALA A 391 13.37 -14.95 -4.79
N ALA A 392 12.69 -16.09 -4.99
CA ALA A 392 13.21 -17.25 -5.72
C ALA A 392 13.57 -16.90 -7.17
N LEU A 393 12.71 -16.15 -7.86
CA LEU A 393 12.97 -15.73 -9.23
C LEU A 393 14.19 -14.80 -9.30
N LEU A 394 14.27 -13.82 -8.41
CA LEU A 394 15.34 -12.81 -8.42
C LEU A 394 16.72 -13.39 -8.06
N LYS A 395 16.77 -14.32 -7.10
CA LYS A 395 18.04 -14.87 -6.59
C LYS A 395 18.33 -16.29 -7.06
N GLY A 396 17.45 -16.89 -7.87
CA GLY A 396 17.62 -18.26 -8.38
C GLY A 396 17.51 -19.31 -7.28
N ILE A 397 16.62 -19.10 -6.30
CA ILE A 397 16.49 -19.97 -5.13
C ILE A 397 15.52 -21.10 -5.46
N PRO A 398 15.89 -22.37 -5.24
CA PRO A 398 14.92 -23.46 -5.32
C PRO A 398 13.80 -23.26 -4.30
N CYS A 399 12.54 -23.42 -4.72
CA CYS A 399 11.39 -23.15 -3.87
C CYS A 399 10.25 -24.15 -4.06
N ARG A 400 9.50 -24.41 -2.98
CA ARG A 400 8.19 -25.03 -2.99
C ARG A 400 7.19 -24.04 -2.40
N THR A 401 6.26 -23.57 -3.22
CA THR A 401 5.22 -22.63 -2.80
C THR A 401 3.84 -23.23 -2.94
N ASP A 402 2.84 -22.62 -2.30
CA ASP A 402 1.46 -23.06 -2.35
C ASP A 402 0.85 -22.72 -3.72
N PRO A 403 0.47 -23.73 -4.53
CA PRO A 403 -0.10 -23.48 -5.85
C PRO A 403 -1.47 -22.83 -5.78
N LEU A 404 -2.13 -22.85 -4.61
CA LEU A 404 -3.45 -22.24 -4.39
C LEU A 404 -3.36 -20.76 -3.99
N CYS A 405 -2.15 -20.21 -3.81
CA CYS A 405 -2.02 -18.78 -3.55
C CYS A 405 -2.50 -17.99 -4.79
N GLN A 406 -3.47 -17.12 -4.54
CA GLN A 406 -4.26 -16.43 -5.56
C GLN A 406 -3.39 -15.44 -6.38
N PRO A 407 -3.47 -15.47 -7.73
CA PRO A 407 -2.84 -14.47 -8.60
C PRO A 407 -3.45 -13.07 -8.46
N TYR A 408 -2.69 -12.03 -8.79
CA TYR A 408 -3.16 -10.66 -8.73
C TYR A 408 -4.30 -10.39 -9.72
N GLU A 409 -4.27 -11.01 -10.90
CA GLU A 409 -5.36 -10.86 -11.87
C GLU A 409 -6.68 -11.41 -11.34
N GLU A 410 -6.63 -12.52 -10.60
CA GLU A 410 -7.83 -13.13 -10.01
C GLU A 410 -8.42 -12.22 -8.94
N ILE A 411 -7.59 -11.65 -8.07
CA ILE A 411 -8.01 -10.65 -7.06
C ILE A 411 -8.72 -9.46 -7.73
N VAL A 412 -8.18 -8.95 -8.84
CA VAL A 412 -8.77 -7.80 -9.56
C VAL A 412 -10.10 -8.16 -10.25
N ARG A 413 -10.28 -9.43 -10.66
CA ARG A 413 -11.53 -9.93 -11.26
C ARG A 413 -12.63 -10.14 -10.23
N GLU A 414 -12.27 -10.32 -8.96
CA GLU A 414 -13.23 -10.49 -7.88
C GLU A 414 -13.91 -9.16 -7.53
N LYS A 415 -15.15 -9.02 -7.99
CA LYS A 415 -16.02 -7.90 -7.65
C LYS A 415 -16.22 -7.72 -6.13
N TYR A 416 -16.24 -8.83 -5.40
CA TYR A 416 -16.36 -8.86 -3.95
C TYR A 416 -15.22 -9.70 -3.40
N HIS A 417 -14.36 -9.10 -2.60
CA HIS A 417 -13.24 -9.75 -1.93
C HIS A 417 -13.23 -9.39 -0.46
N ASP A 418 -12.61 -10.27 0.35
CA ASP A 418 -12.36 -10.00 1.77
C ASP A 418 -11.32 -8.88 1.88
N GLN A 419 -11.69 -7.79 2.55
CA GLN A 419 -10.81 -6.64 2.75
C GLN A 419 -9.70 -6.92 3.78
N THR A 420 -9.81 -7.99 4.56
CA THR A 420 -8.80 -8.38 5.55
C THR A 420 -7.48 -8.68 4.83
N HIS A 421 -6.40 -8.02 5.25
CA HIS A 421 -5.06 -8.13 4.67
C HIS A 421 -4.93 -7.69 3.20
N THR A 422 -5.97 -7.15 2.55
CA THR A 422 -5.89 -6.79 1.12
C THR A 422 -4.74 -5.83 0.85
N HIS A 423 -4.59 -4.79 1.67
CA HIS A 423 -3.53 -3.78 1.51
C HIS A 423 -2.12 -4.32 1.73
N ASP A 424 -1.97 -5.36 2.56
CA ASP A 424 -0.69 -5.97 2.91
C ASP A 424 0.01 -6.58 1.67
N TRP A 425 -0.77 -6.94 0.66
CA TRP A 425 -0.33 -7.64 -0.53
C TRP A 425 -0.31 -6.78 -1.80
N ILE A 426 -0.75 -5.52 -1.72
CA ILE A 426 -0.70 -4.59 -2.84
C ILE A 426 0.76 -4.35 -3.24
N PHE A 427 1.07 -4.64 -4.50
CA PHE A 427 2.36 -4.34 -5.11
C PHE A 427 2.12 -3.35 -6.27
N PRO A 428 2.35 -2.04 -6.07
CA PRO A 428 2.08 -1.02 -7.07
C PRO A 428 2.74 -1.32 -8.42
N GLY A 429 1.94 -1.36 -9.49
CA GLY A 429 2.41 -1.55 -10.86
C GLY A 429 2.66 -3.00 -11.28
N ILE A 430 2.55 -4.01 -10.39
CA ILE A 430 2.94 -5.39 -10.71
C ILE A 430 2.25 -5.94 -11.96
N LEU A 431 0.94 -5.74 -12.09
CA LEU A 431 0.15 -6.25 -13.22
C LEU A 431 0.54 -5.62 -14.56
N ALA A 432 1.23 -4.48 -14.60
CA ALA A 432 1.77 -3.94 -15.84
C ALA A 432 2.96 -4.76 -16.36
N HIS A 433 3.63 -5.53 -15.51
CA HIS A 433 4.88 -6.23 -15.83
C HIS A 433 4.80 -7.75 -15.69
N THR A 434 4.06 -8.26 -14.70
CA THR A 434 3.95 -9.70 -14.42
C THR A 434 2.72 -10.02 -13.58
N ASP A 435 2.43 -11.30 -13.44
CA ASP A 435 1.51 -11.81 -12.42
C ASP A 435 2.15 -13.02 -11.72
N THR A 436 1.53 -13.50 -10.65
CA THR A 436 1.96 -14.69 -9.88
C THR A 436 2.13 -15.91 -10.78
N GLU A 437 1.20 -16.14 -11.71
CA GLU A 437 1.33 -17.26 -12.66
C GLU A 437 2.55 -17.15 -13.59
N ASP A 438 2.89 -15.93 -14.01
CA ASP A 438 4.03 -15.67 -14.88
C ASP A 438 5.34 -15.97 -14.17
N ILE A 439 5.42 -15.58 -12.90
CA ILE A 439 6.55 -15.90 -12.01
C ILE A 439 6.67 -17.41 -11.85
N ARG A 440 5.58 -18.12 -11.53
CA ARG A 440 5.57 -19.59 -11.39
C ARG A 440 6.01 -20.31 -12.66
N LYS A 441 5.54 -19.89 -13.83
CA LYS A 441 5.95 -20.45 -15.13
C LYS A 441 7.46 -20.27 -15.35
N ARG A 442 8.01 -19.09 -15.02
CA ARG A 442 9.46 -18.82 -15.11
C ARG A 442 10.27 -19.64 -14.12
N LEU A 443 9.81 -19.80 -12.88
CA LEU A 443 10.44 -20.67 -11.89
C LEU A 443 10.53 -22.12 -12.40
N ALA A 444 9.45 -22.64 -12.99
CA ALA A 444 9.42 -23.98 -13.57
C ALA A 444 10.39 -24.12 -14.75
N LEU A 445 10.40 -23.16 -15.68
CA LEU A 445 11.34 -23.14 -16.83
C LEU A 445 12.80 -23.10 -16.39
N ARG A 446 13.09 -22.47 -15.24
CA ARG A 446 14.44 -22.40 -14.66
C ARG A 446 14.79 -23.61 -13.78
N GLY A 447 13.89 -24.59 -13.63
CA GLY A 447 14.10 -25.76 -12.79
C GLY A 447 14.19 -25.43 -11.29
N LEU A 448 13.58 -24.32 -10.85
CA LEU A 448 13.61 -23.85 -9.46
C LEU A 448 12.46 -24.38 -8.61
N VAL A 449 11.47 -25.05 -9.22
CA VAL A 449 10.33 -25.61 -8.48
C VAL A 449 10.73 -26.95 -7.88
N LEU A 450 10.68 -27.04 -6.55
CA LEU A 450 10.94 -28.28 -5.82
C LEU A 450 9.68 -29.17 -5.75
N PRO A 451 9.84 -30.50 -5.78
CA PRO A 451 8.76 -31.45 -5.46
C PRO A 451 8.33 -31.32 -3.99
N ASP A 452 7.25 -32.03 -3.62
CA ASP A 452 6.82 -32.04 -2.23
C ASP A 452 7.91 -32.65 -1.32
N MET A 453 8.24 -31.93 -0.24
CA MET A 453 9.17 -32.40 0.79
C MET A 453 8.65 -33.68 1.46
N ALA A 454 7.34 -33.97 1.41
CA ALA A 454 6.80 -35.26 1.85
C ALA A 454 7.24 -36.45 0.98
N GLU A 455 7.78 -36.22 -0.22
CA GLU A 455 8.15 -37.23 -1.22
C GLU A 455 9.65 -37.26 -1.54
N THR A 456 10.46 -36.34 -0.99
CA THR A 456 11.84 -36.13 -1.46
C THR A 456 12.86 -36.17 -0.31
N PRO A 457 13.60 -37.29 -0.11
CA PRO A 457 14.67 -37.38 0.90
C PRO A 457 15.72 -36.27 0.72
N ALA A 458 16.21 -35.68 1.82
CA ALA A 458 17.45 -34.91 1.73
C ALA A 458 18.59 -35.93 1.58
N CYS A 459 19.29 -35.85 0.44
CA CYS A 459 20.46 -36.65 0.05
C CYS A 459 20.15 -37.94 -0.74
N ASN A 460 20.51 -37.90 -2.03
CA ASN A 460 20.97 -39.07 -2.76
C ASN A 460 22.34 -39.48 -2.18
N ASP A 461 22.45 -40.72 -1.70
CA ASP A 461 23.73 -41.41 -1.57
C ASP A 461 24.38 -41.51 -2.98
N LYS A 462 25.21 -40.52 -3.33
CA LYS A 462 26.24 -40.71 -4.35
C LYS A 462 27.57 -40.85 -3.63
N GLY A 463 27.94 -42.10 -3.31
CA GLY A 463 29.27 -42.41 -2.82
C GLY A 463 29.36 -43.74 -2.08
N GLY A 464 29.33 -44.84 -2.81
CA GLY A 464 29.52 -46.17 -2.22
C GLY A 464 29.49 -47.31 -3.22
N GLU A 465 30.27 -47.22 -4.31
CA GLU A 465 30.70 -48.44 -5.01
C GLU A 465 31.47 -49.30 -4.00
N THR A 466 30.85 -50.41 -3.59
CA THR A 466 31.52 -51.49 -2.88
C THR A 466 32.00 -52.49 -3.93
N LYS A 467 33.28 -52.85 -3.82
CA LYS A 467 33.93 -53.96 -4.53
C LYS A 467 33.22 -55.28 -4.30
#